data_AF-A0A259M9A1-F1
#
_entry.id   AF-A0A259M9A1-F1
#
_cell.length_a   1.000
_cell.length_b   1.000
_cell.length_c   1.000
_cell.angle_alpha   90.00
_cell.angle_beta   90.00
_cell.angle_gamma   90.00
#
_symmetry.space_group_name_H-M   'P 1'
#
loop_
_entity.id
_entity.type
_entity.pdbx_description
1 polymer ?
#
loop_
_entity_poly.entity_id
_entity_poly.type
_entity_poly.pdbx_seq_one_letter_code
_entity_poly.pdbx_strand_id
1 'polypeptide(L)'
;MIDFQSFLRTGLYASILWSGASMATAGDGNQIYILQQSPLGLYGGNTLNVDQSGATGSTVAGDFGTGSSAAPAVQDGIGNSGRIDISGIGGQVAFVQSGIGNDGSVSLSSALGMASLQQDGNANTASLTVDPLGLSGAVLQVGNGNQADLSVGAGATGTLVQKGDNNQFGFAVSGAGTTASYTAIGNNLTPVGTGPVVISNGASVTITQTQMQ
;
A
#
# COMPACT_ATOMS: atom_id res chain seq x y z
N MET A 1 -36.40 47.59 -54.75
CA MET A 1 -35.93 46.28 -55.23
C MET A 1 -35.75 45.42 -53.98
N ILE A 2 -36.37 44.24 -54.00
CA ILE A 2 -36.50 43.19 -52.96
C ILE A 2 -35.14 42.94 -52.27
N ASP A 3 -34.99 42.71 -50.95
CA ASP A 3 -35.13 41.37 -50.35
C ASP A 3 -35.15 41.31 -48.79
N PHE A 4 -35.65 40.16 -48.34
CA PHE A 4 -36.11 39.56 -47.09
C PHE A 4 -35.17 39.53 -45.86
N GLN A 5 -35.81 39.48 -44.66
CA GLN A 5 -35.60 38.56 -43.51
C GLN A 5 -34.14 38.42 -42.96
N SER A 6 -33.80 38.40 -41.67
CA SER A 6 -34.44 37.78 -40.51
C SER A 6 -33.56 38.04 -39.26
N PHE A 7 -34.21 38.01 -38.09
CA PHE A 7 -33.80 37.31 -36.85
C PHE A 7 -32.53 37.69 -36.06
N LEU A 8 -32.83 38.25 -34.87
CA LEU A 8 -32.33 37.87 -33.52
C LEU A 8 -30.85 37.52 -33.36
N ARG A 9 -30.09 38.33 -32.59
CA ARG A 9 -29.13 37.80 -31.60
C ARG A 9 -29.07 38.65 -30.33
N THR A 10 -29.74 38.10 -29.33
CA THR A 10 -29.45 38.11 -27.90
C THR A 10 -28.02 38.51 -27.52
N GLY A 11 -27.89 39.58 -26.73
CA GLY A 11 -26.70 39.88 -25.95
C GLY A 11 -26.52 38.84 -24.85
N LEU A 12 -25.40 38.14 -24.90
CA LEU A 12 -25.00 37.03 -24.07
C LEU A 12 -24.90 37.46 -22.59
N TYR A 13 -25.73 36.90 -21.70
CA TYR A 13 -25.44 36.91 -20.26
C TYR A 13 -24.30 35.92 -20.02
N ALA A 14 -23.11 36.41 -19.68
CA ALA A 14 -22.04 35.57 -19.18
C ALA A 14 -22.41 35.10 -17.75
N SER A 15 -23.07 33.95 -17.64
CA SER A 15 -23.18 33.23 -16.38
C SER A 15 -21.80 32.69 -16.02
N ILE A 16 -21.16 33.31 -15.03
CA ILE A 16 -19.99 32.72 -14.36
C ILE A 16 -20.52 31.53 -13.56
N LEU A 17 -20.38 30.33 -14.11
CA LEU A 17 -20.50 29.09 -13.35
C LEU A 17 -19.29 29.03 -12.41
N TRP A 18 -19.52 29.24 -11.11
CA TRP A 18 -18.60 28.74 -10.09
C TRP A 18 -18.72 27.21 -10.09
N SER A 19 -17.85 26.52 -10.84
CA SER A 19 -17.56 25.14 -10.54
C SER A 19 -16.79 25.14 -9.22
N GLY A 20 -17.48 24.90 -8.11
CA GLY A 20 -16.86 24.63 -6.82
C GLY A 20 -15.99 23.39 -6.98
N ALA A 21 -14.71 23.58 -7.30
CA ALA A 21 -13.72 22.56 -7.07
C ALA A 21 -13.65 22.40 -5.56
N SER A 22 -14.28 21.35 -5.02
CA SER A 22 -14.01 20.90 -3.67
C SER A 22 -12.51 20.67 -3.59
N MET A 23 -11.81 21.53 -2.85
CA MET A 23 -10.44 21.25 -2.46
C MET A 23 -10.47 19.89 -1.77
N ALA A 24 -9.86 18.87 -2.38
CA ALA A 24 -9.56 17.65 -1.68
C ALA A 24 -8.65 18.06 -0.51
N THR A 25 -9.22 18.14 0.68
CA THR A 25 -8.46 18.32 1.91
C THR A 25 -7.64 17.05 2.12
N ALA A 26 -6.42 17.02 1.58
CA ALA A 26 -5.38 16.22 2.20
C ALA A 26 -5.28 16.77 3.63
N GLY A 27 -5.63 15.98 4.63
CA GLY A 27 -5.67 16.48 6.00
C GLY A 27 -4.34 17.10 6.44
N ASP A 28 -4.42 17.99 7.44
CA ASP A 28 -3.30 18.84 7.84
C ASP A 28 -2.03 18.02 8.11
N GLY A 29 -0.91 18.39 7.48
CA GLY A 29 0.41 17.84 7.76
C GLY A 29 0.76 16.49 7.13
N ASN A 30 -0.03 15.98 6.18
CA ASN A 30 0.32 14.77 5.43
C ASN A 30 1.56 14.97 4.53
N GLN A 31 2.43 13.96 4.46
CA GLN A 31 3.67 13.96 3.69
C GLN A 31 3.75 12.73 2.78
N ILE A 32 4.22 12.94 1.54
CA ILE A 32 4.49 11.89 0.57
C ILE A 32 5.84 12.17 -0.08
N TYR A 33 6.73 11.18 -0.09
CA TYR A 33 7.98 11.23 -0.84
C TYR A 33 8.09 10.00 -1.73
N ILE A 34 8.17 10.18 -3.05
CA ILE A 34 8.10 9.08 -4.03
C ILE A 34 9.27 9.20 -5.03
N LEU A 35 9.87 8.06 -5.34
CA LEU A 35 10.82 7.87 -6.42
C LEU A 35 10.29 6.76 -7.35
N GLN A 36 9.99 7.12 -8.58
CA GLN A 36 9.64 6.17 -9.64
C GLN A 36 10.77 6.14 -10.66
N GLN A 37 11.33 4.95 -10.87
CA GLN A 37 12.43 4.73 -11.81
C GLN A 37 12.07 3.59 -12.75
N SER A 38 12.20 3.84 -14.05
CA SER A 38 12.09 2.82 -15.08
C SER A 38 13.40 2.74 -15.86
N PRO A 39 13.88 1.55 -16.23
CA PRO A 39 15.07 1.40 -17.05
C PRO A 39 14.96 2.15 -18.38
N LEU A 40 16.06 2.78 -18.80
CA LEU A 40 16.11 3.53 -20.06
C LEU A 40 15.75 2.62 -21.25
N GLY A 41 14.80 3.07 -22.08
CA GLY A 41 14.44 2.40 -23.33
C GLY A 41 13.38 1.32 -23.22
N LEU A 42 12.77 1.12 -22.05
CA LEU A 42 11.66 0.18 -21.86
C LEU A 42 10.34 0.91 -21.58
N TYR A 43 9.26 0.44 -22.20
CA TYR A 43 7.89 0.97 -22.02
C TYR A 43 7.17 0.15 -20.94
N GLY A 44 6.57 0.83 -19.96
CA GLY A 44 5.85 0.21 -18.85
C GLY A 44 6.09 1.02 -17.58
N GLY A 45 5.40 2.16 -17.48
CA GLY A 45 5.53 3.06 -16.34
C GLY A 45 5.05 2.40 -15.04
N ASN A 46 5.57 2.89 -13.92
CA ASN A 46 5.10 2.52 -12.61
C ASN A 46 3.88 3.37 -12.24
N THR A 47 2.93 2.81 -11.49
CA THR A 47 1.76 3.52 -10.99
C THR A 47 1.72 3.40 -9.48
N LEU A 48 1.60 4.53 -8.77
CA LEU A 48 1.36 4.58 -7.34
C LEU A 48 0.21 5.53 -7.06
N ASN A 49 -0.86 5.02 -6.45
CA ASN A 49 -1.97 5.83 -5.96
C ASN A 49 -1.90 5.91 -4.43
N VAL A 50 -1.99 7.12 -3.90
CA VAL A 50 -2.00 7.38 -2.46
C VAL A 50 -3.22 8.22 -2.11
N ASP A 51 -4.10 7.68 -1.25
CA ASP A 51 -5.23 8.40 -0.67
C ASP A 51 -4.96 8.65 0.83
N GLN A 52 -4.84 9.93 1.19
CA GLN A 52 -4.70 10.43 2.56
C GLN A 52 -5.82 11.41 2.90
N SER A 53 -6.94 11.39 2.18
CA SER A 53 -8.07 12.32 2.40
C SER A 53 -8.71 12.16 3.78
N GLY A 54 -8.63 10.95 4.36
CA GLY A 54 -9.08 10.64 5.71
C GLY A 54 -7.99 10.70 6.79
N ALA A 55 -6.78 11.18 6.47
CA ALA A 55 -5.64 11.17 7.37
C ALA A 55 -5.17 12.57 7.77
N THR A 56 -4.58 12.69 8.96
CA THR A 56 -3.90 13.90 9.46
C THR A 56 -2.49 13.54 9.91
N GLY A 57 -1.47 14.31 9.49
CA GLY A 57 -0.07 14.10 9.90
C GLY A 57 0.53 12.75 9.46
N SER A 58 -0.02 12.11 8.43
CA SER A 58 0.45 10.81 7.95
C SER A 58 1.65 10.93 6.99
N THR A 59 2.44 9.87 6.89
CA THR A 59 3.65 9.85 6.05
C THR A 59 3.70 8.62 5.16
N VAL A 60 4.04 8.81 3.89
CA VAL A 60 4.44 7.74 2.96
C VAL A 60 5.91 7.91 2.58
N ALA A 61 6.71 6.86 2.81
CA ALA A 61 8.15 6.84 2.61
C ALA A 61 8.63 5.43 2.15
N GLY A 62 9.94 5.25 1.97
CA GLY A 62 10.55 3.94 1.67
C GLY A 62 11.05 3.19 2.89
N ASP A 63 11.23 3.89 4.02
CA ASP A 63 11.66 3.34 5.31
C ASP A 63 11.32 4.32 6.44
N PHE A 64 11.29 3.84 7.69
CA PHE A 64 10.99 4.58 8.91
C PHE A 64 12.21 4.78 9.84
N GLY A 65 13.42 4.93 9.29
CA GLY A 65 14.64 5.16 10.06
C GLY A 65 14.56 6.35 11.04
N THR A 66 15.55 6.46 11.94
CA THR A 66 15.56 7.36 13.14
C THR A 66 15.63 8.88 12.86
N GLY A 67 15.34 9.31 11.64
CA GLY A 67 15.16 10.72 11.29
C GLY A 67 14.02 10.83 10.29
N SER A 68 13.05 11.69 10.59
CA SER A 68 11.87 11.93 9.76
C SER A 68 12.28 12.16 8.29
N SER A 69 11.82 11.26 7.41
CA SER A 69 11.72 11.48 5.94
C SER A 69 12.99 11.31 5.07
N ALA A 70 13.87 10.32 5.31
CA ALA A 70 15.10 10.21 4.48
C ALA A 70 14.99 9.34 3.20
N ALA A 71 14.15 8.30 3.16
CA ALA A 71 14.04 7.43 1.98
C ALA A 71 12.68 7.63 1.28
N PRO A 72 12.64 7.89 -0.03
CA PRO A 72 11.38 7.95 -0.77
C PRO A 72 10.75 6.56 -0.84
N ALA A 73 9.42 6.49 -0.91
CA ALA A 73 8.75 5.29 -1.40
C ALA A 73 9.24 5.01 -2.81
N VAL A 74 9.65 3.77 -3.10
CA VAL A 74 10.36 3.43 -4.35
C VAL A 74 9.52 2.49 -5.20
N GLN A 75 9.39 2.82 -6.49
CA GLN A 75 9.05 1.84 -7.52
C GLN A 75 10.17 1.85 -8.56
N ASP A 76 11.07 0.87 -8.45
CA ASP A 76 12.20 0.66 -9.36
C ASP A 76 11.90 -0.52 -10.29
N GLY A 77 11.95 -0.26 -11.59
CA GLY A 77 11.66 -1.24 -12.63
C GLY A 77 10.44 -0.87 -13.47
N ILE A 78 9.67 -1.88 -13.89
CA ILE A 78 8.71 -1.76 -14.99
C ILE A 78 7.35 -2.30 -14.57
N GLY A 79 6.31 -1.51 -14.80
CA GLY A 79 4.93 -1.95 -14.60
C GLY A 79 4.59 -2.29 -13.15
N ASN A 80 5.32 -1.74 -12.19
CA ASN A 80 4.95 -1.88 -10.78
C ASN A 80 3.70 -1.04 -10.47
N SER A 81 2.79 -1.60 -9.69
CA SER A 81 1.51 -1.01 -9.29
C SER A 81 1.42 -0.95 -7.77
N GLY A 82 1.04 0.20 -7.24
CA GLY A 82 0.89 0.43 -5.81
C GLY A 82 -0.39 1.18 -5.47
N ARG A 83 -1.06 0.77 -4.40
CA ARG A 83 -2.16 1.50 -3.77
C ARG A 83 -1.89 1.66 -2.27
N ILE A 84 -2.03 2.88 -1.76
CA ILE A 84 -1.89 3.19 -0.34
C ILE A 84 -3.10 3.99 0.08
N ASP A 85 -3.90 3.46 0.99
CA ASP A 85 -5.01 4.15 1.63
C ASP A 85 -4.66 4.35 3.12
N ILE A 86 -4.60 5.60 3.57
CA ILE A 86 -4.36 5.94 4.98
C ILE A 86 -5.56 6.72 5.52
N SER A 87 -6.04 6.29 6.68
CA SER A 87 -6.99 7.04 7.49
C SER A 87 -6.53 7.11 8.95
N GLY A 88 -6.98 8.13 9.68
CA GLY A 88 -6.59 8.36 11.06
C GLY A 88 -5.42 9.33 11.23
N ILE A 89 -4.82 9.34 12.42
CA ILE A 89 -3.84 10.37 12.80
C ILE A 89 -2.45 9.77 12.86
N GLY A 90 -1.49 10.37 12.15
CA GLY A 90 -0.06 10.06 12.25
C GLY A 90 0.34 8.67 11.75
N GLY A 91 -0.49 8.04 10.91
CA GLY A 91 -0.16 6.76 10.29
C GLY A 91 1.04 6.87 9.36
N GLN A 92 1.88 5.84 9.35
CA GLN A 92 3.10 5.80 8.56
C GLN A 92 3.14 4.57 7.65
N VAL A 93 3.42 4.76 6.37
CA VAL A 93 3.55 3.68 5.38
C VAL A 93 4.93 3.70 4.73
N ALA A 94 5.61 2.55 4.75
CA ALA A 94 6.86 2.29 4.05
C ALA A 94 6.52 1.40 2.84
N PHE A 95 6.87 1.84 1.64
CA PHE A 95 6.48 1.17 0.41
C PHE A 95 7.63 1.10 -0.58
N VAL A 96 8.02 -0.11 -0.95
CA VAL A 96 9.12 -0.37 -1.88
C VAL A 96 8.76 -1.52 -2.82
N GLN A 97 8.89 -1.28 -4.12
CA GLN A 97 8.77 -2.30 -5.17
C GLN A 97 9.99 -2.22 -6.09
N SER A 98 10.66 -3.36 -6.25
CA SER A 98 11.84 -3.52 -7.10
C SER A 98 11.60 -4.69 -8.05
N GLY A 99 11.75 -4.46 -9.35
CA GLY A 99 11.60 -5.46 -10.40
C GLY A 99 10.42 -5.18 -11.34
N ILE A 100 9.80 -6.24 -11.87
CA ILE A 100 8.81 -6.13 -12.95
C ILE A 100 7.45 -6.62 -12.48
N GLY A 101 6.42 -5.79 -12.68
CA GLY A 101 5.03 -6.20 -12.54
C GLY A 101 4.61 -6.53 -11.10
N ASN A 102 5.27 -5.97 -10.09
CA ASN A 102 4.83 -6.14 -8.72
C ASN A 102 3.54 -5.33 -8.45
N ASP A 103 2.62 -5.88 -7.66
CA ASP A 103 1.37 -5.23 -7.26
C ASP A 103 1.23 -5.23 -5.74
N GLY A 104 1.05 -4.06 -5.15
CA GLY A 104 1.08 -3.88 -3.69
C GLY A 104 -0.05 -2.97 -3.23
N SER A 105 -0.80 -3.40 -2.21
CA SER A 105 -1.86 -2.60 -1.58
C SER A 105 -1.65 -2.49 -0.07
N VAL A 106 -1.69 -1.28 0.45
CA VAL A 106 -1.65 -1.00 1.89
C VAL A 106 -2.89 -0.23 2.32
N SER A 107 -3.60 -0.75 3.31
CA SER A 107 -4.69 -0.06 4.00
C SER A 107 -4.32 0.12 5.47
N LEU A 108 -4.07 1.35 5.89
CA LEU A 108 -3.69 1.70 7.26
C LEU A 108 -4.75 2.62 7.85
N SER A 109 -5.53 2.10 8.80
CA SER A 109 -6.56 2.89 9.50
C SER A 109 -6.20 3.21 10.95
N SER A 110 -5.04 2.74 11.42
CA SER A 110 -4.58 2.89 12.79
C SER A 110 -4.06 4.29 13.11
N ALA A 111 -4.40 4.79 14.30
CA ALA A 111 -3.77 5.98 14.85
C ALA A 111 -2.32 5.67 15.27
N LEU A 112 -1.35 6.40 14.69
CA LEU A 112 0.09 6.20 14.88
C LEU A 112 0.60 4.82 14.44
N GLY A 113 -0.20 4.06 13.71
CA GLY A 113 0.18 2.75 13.23
C GLY A 113 1.23 2.82 12.13
N MET A 114 1.94 1.70 11.94
CA MET A 114 2.98 1.56 10.93
C MET A 114 2.64 0.41 9.98
N ALA A 115 2.78 0.63 8.68
CA ALA A 115 2.65 -0.43 7.69
C ALA A 115 3.88 -0.43 6.79
N SER A 116 4.44 -1.61 6.51
CA SER A 116 5.57 -1.77 5.59
C SER A 116 5.26 -2.83 4.55
N LEU A 117 5.40 -2.50 3.28
CA LEU A 117 5.26 -3.43 2.16
C LEU A 117 6.48 -3.32 1.26
N GLN A 118 7.25 -4.41 1.20
CA GLN A 118 8.44 -4.51 0.36
C GLN A 118 8.35 -5.73 -0.56
N GLN A 119 8.51 -5.50 -1.86
CA GLN A 119 8.53 -6.52 -2.89
C GLN A 119 9.81 -6.40 -3.71
N ASP A 120 10.61 -7.46 -3.70
CA ASP A 120 11.85 -7.54 -4.47
C ASP A 120 11.82 -8.79 -5.37
N GLY A 121 11.78 -8.55 -6.69
CA GLY A 121 11.66 -9.56 -7.73
C GLY A 121 10.50 -9.26 -8.68
N ASN A 122 9.91 -10.27 -9.32
CA ASN A 122 8.92 -10.06 -10.38
C ASN A 122 7.56 -10.67 -10.05
N ALA A 123 6.51 -10.00 -10.51
CA ALA A 123 5.12 -10.47 -10.41
C ALA A 123 4.70 -10.87 -8.98
N ASN A 124 5.24 -10.20 -7.95
CA ASN A 124 4.77 -10.39 -6.59
C ASN A 124 3.47 -9.61 -6.36
N THR A 125 2.56 -10.15 -5.56
CA THR A 125 1.31 -9.50 -5.16
C THR A 125 1.22 -9.48 -3.64
N ALA A 126 0.92 -8.32 -3.04
CA ALA A 126 0.78 -8.19 -1.60
C ALA A 126 -0.39 -7.27 -1.22
N SER A 127 -1.17 -7.70 -0.21
CA SER A 127 -2.16 -6.89 0.50
C SER A 127 -1.76 -6.81 1.96
N LEU A 128 -1.78 -5.60 2.53
CA LEU A 128 -1.53 -5.34 3.94
C LEU A 128 -2.64 -4.47 4.50
N THR A 129 -3.39 -5.00 5.47
CA THR A 129 -4.41 -4.26 6.21
C THR A 129 -4.04 -4.17 7.69
N VAL A 130 -4.00 -2.96 8.22
CA VAL A 130 -3.84 -2.69 9.65
C VAL A 130 -5.09 -1.96 10.15
N ASP A 131 -5.85 -2.65 11.00
CA ASP A 131 -7.12 -2.18 11.55
C ASP A 131 -6.94 -0.89 12.38
N PRO A 132 -8.03 -0.12 12.66
CA PRO A 132 -7.95 1.14 13.39
C PRO A 132 -7.29 1.10 14.77
N LEU A 133 -7.21 -0.07 15.38
CA LEU A 133 -6.55 -0.29 16.67
C LEU A 133 -5.31 -1.18 16.56
N GLY A 134 -4.93 -1.62 15.36
CA GLY A 134 -3.72 -2.41 15.13
C GLY A 134 -2.46 -1.57 15.34
N LEU A 135 -1.35 -2.18 15.75
CA LEU A 135 -0.12 -1.45 16.03
C LEU A 135 0.76 -1.33 14.78
N SER A 136 1.09 -2.47 14.17
CA SER A 136 1.99 -2.48 13.02
C SER A 136 1.85 -3.73 12.15
N GLY A 137 2.07 -3.58 10.84
CA GLY A 137 2.07 -4.68 9.90
C GLY A 137 3.25 -4.58 8.92
N ALA A 138 3.84 -5.73 8.57
CA ALA A 138 4.95 -5.78 7.63
C ALA A 138 4.83 -6.98 6.69
N VAL A 139 4.94 -6.73 5.37
CA VAL A 139 5.04 -7.76 4.34
C VAL A 139 6.37 -7.61 3.61
N LEU A 140 7.14 -8.69 3.52
CA LEU A 140 8.38 -8.76 2.75
C LEU A 140 8.32 -9.96 1.80
N GLN A 141 8.42 -9.70 0.51
CA GLN A 141 8.50 -10.73 -0.53
C GLN A 141 9.83 -10.61 -1.27
N VAL A 142 10.58 -11.71 -1.32
CA VAL A 142 11.84 -11.83 -2.08
C VAL A 142 11.75 -13.04 -2.99
N GLY A 143 11.79 -12.80 -4.30
CA GLY A 143 11.64 -13.80 -5.35
C GLY A 143 10.51 -13.44 -6.33
N ASN A 144 9.96 -14.41 -7.04
CA ASN A 144 8.99 -14.17 -8.10
C ASN A 144 7.64 -14.83 -7.84
N GLY A 145 6.56 -14.19 -8.26
CA GLY A 145 5.21 -14.78 -8.22
C GLY A 145 4.67 -15.03 -6.82
N ASN A 146 5.24 -14.40 -5.77
CA ASN A 146 4.74 -14.57 -4.41
C ASN A 146 3.42 -13.81 -4.22
N GLN A 147 2.51 -14.37 -3.43
CA GLN A 147 1.24 -13.75 -3.05
C GLN A 147 1.10 -13.69 -1.53
N ALA A 148 0.93 -12.49 -0.99
CA ALA A 148 0.79 -12.25 0.44
C ALA A 148 -0.50 -11.50 0.76
N ASP A 149 -1.19 -11.91 1.82
CA ASP A 149 -2.28 -11.14 2.43
C ASP A 149 -2.06 -11.10 3.95
N LEU A 150 -1.82 -9.93 4.51
CA LEU A 150 -1.62 -9.72 5.94
C LEU A 150 -2.72 -8.84 6.51
N SER A 151 -3.45 -9.36 7.51
CA SER A 151 -4.43 -8.61 8.30
C SER A 151 -3.98 -8.52 9.76
N VAL A 152 -3.85 -7.29 10.27
CA VAL A 152 -3.45 -7.03 11.66
C VAL A 152 -4.59 -6.35 12.42
N GLY A 153 -5.15 -7.08 13.38
CA GLY A 153 -6.24 -6.66 14.23
C GLY A 153 -5.81 -5.82 15.43
N ALA A 154 -6.80 -5.43 16.23
CA ALA A 154 -6.64 -4.55 17.37
C ALA A 154 -5.53 -4.98 18.36
N GLY A 155 -4.63 -4.06 18.66
CA GLY A 155 -3.52 -4.20 19.59
C GLY A 155 -2.44 -5.18 19.17
N ALA A 156 -2.45 -5.66 17.93
CA ALA A 156 -1.50 -6.64 17.44
C ALA A 156 -0.43 -6.04 16.51
N THR A 157 0.66 -6.78 16.35
CA THR A 157 1.72 -6.57 15.36
C THR A 157 1.88 -7.84 14.53
N GLY A 158 1.88 -7.70 13.20
CA GLY A 158 2.01 -8.83 12.28
C GLY A 158 3.19 -8.67 11.32
N THR A 159 3.88 -9.76 11.00
CA THR A 159 4.91 -9.80 9.96
C THR A 159 4.76 -11.05 9.10
N LEU A 160 4.74 -10.87 7.79
CA LEU A 160 4.71 -11.95 6.80
C LEU A 160 5.92 -11.83 5.88
N VAL A 161 6.78 -12.85 5.89
CA VAL A 161 7.99 -12.92 5.05
C VAL A 161 7.87 -14.13 4.12
N GLN A 162 8.09 -13.91 2.83
CA GLN A 162 8.17 -14.96 1.82
C GLN A 162 9.52 -14.85 1.09
N LYS A 163 10.28 -15.94 1.08
CA LYS A 163 11.56 -16.05 0.39
C LYS A 163 11.55 -17.26 -0.56
N GLY A 164 11.73 -16.98 -1.84
CA GLY A 164 11.64 -17.95 -2.93
C GLY A 164 10.50 -17.60 -3.89
N ASP A 165 10.04 -18.55 -4.69
CA ASP A 165 9.12 -18.31 -5.81
C ASP A 165 7.75 -18.95 -5.59
N ASN A 166 6.69 -18.30 -6.04
CA ASN A 166 5.32 -18.80 -6.06
C ASN A 166 4.78 -19.21 -4.68
N ASN A 167 5.24 -18.57 -3.60
CA ASN A 167 4.68 -18.79 -2.27
C ASN A 167 3.38 -18.00 -2.13
N GLN A 168 2.32 -18.61 -1.62
CA GLN A 168 1.02 -17.97 -1.44
C GLN A 168 0.60 -18.11 0.01
N PHE A 169 0.43 -17.01 0.74
CA PHE A 169 0.07 -17.05 2.16
C PHE A 169 -0.83 -15.89 2.55
N GLY A 170 -1.94 -16.22 3.22
CA GLY A 170 -2.70 -15.29 4.05
C GLY A 170 -2.30 -15.44 5.51
N PHE A 171 -2.11 -14.34 6.23
CA PHE A 171 -1.74 -14.33 7.64
C PHE A 171 -2.61 -13.31 8.39
N ALA A 172 -3.38 -13.78 9.36
CA ALA A 172 -4.20 -12.92 10.21
C ALA A 172 -3.68 -12.94 11.65
N VAL A 173 -3.50 -11.76 12.23
CA VAL A 173 -3.00 -11.60 13.60
C VAL A 173 -4.00 -10.78 14.40
N SER A 174 -4.44 -11.29 15.55
CA SER A 174 -5.36 -10.56 16.43
C SER A 174 -5.09 -10.82 17.90
N GLY A 175 -5.60 -9.91 18.73
CA GLY A 175 -5.51 -9.96 20.18
C GLY A 175 -4.46 -9.00 20.74
N ALA A 176 -4.85 -8.24 21.75
CA ALA A 176 -4.05 -7.16 22.29
C ALA A 176 -2.68 -7.66 22.81
N GLY A 177 -1.62 -6.95 22.43
CA GLY A 177 -0.23 -7.29 22.75
C GLY A 177 0.36 -8.44 21.95
N THR A 178 -0.39 -9.03 20.99
CA THR A 178 0.12 -10.12 20.16
C THR A 178 1.16 -9.60 19.19
N THR A 179 2.32 -10.24 19.14
CA THR A 179 3.30 -10.05 18.07
C THR A 179 3.44 -11.36 17.33
N ALA A 180 3.08 -11.41 16.06
CA ALA A 180 3.16 -12.65 15.30
C ALA A 180 3.95 -12.49 14.01
N SER A 181 4.80 -13.47 13.72
CA SER A 181 5.61 -13.53 12.51
C SER A 181 5.41 -14.86 11.80
N TYR A 182 5.17 -14.80 10.50
CA TYR A 182 5.13 -15.95 9.62
C TYR A 182 6.21 -15.83 8.56
N THR A 183 7.09 -16.83 8.46
CA THR A 183 8.17 -16.88 7.47
C THR A 183 8.05 -18.14 6.62
N ALA A 184 7.86 -17.97 5.31
CA ALA A 184 7.93 -19.03 4.31
C ALA A 184 9.25 -18.97 3.56
N ILE A 185 9.97 -20.09 3.51
CA ILE A 185 11.25 -20.25 2.80
C ILE A 185 11.14 -21.47 1.88
N GLY A 186 11.18 -21.25 0.57
CA GLY A 186 11.04 -22.30 -0.43
C GLY A 186 10.23 -21.82 -1.62
N ASN A 187 9.81 -22.76 -2.46
CA ASN A 187 9.05 -22.48 -3.67
C ASN A 187 7.72 -23.23 -3.68
N ASN A 188 6.68 -22.63 -4.27
CA ASN A 188 5.36 -23.23 -4.40
C ASN A 188 4.72 -23.60 -3.05
N LEU A 189 5.06 -22.88 -1.98
CA LEU A 189 4.45 -23.08 -0.69
C LEU A 189 3.05 -22.47 -0.69
N THR A 190 2.05 -23.30 -0.41
CA THR A 190 0.66 -22.88 -0.25
C THR A 190 0.10 -23.46 1.05
N PRO A 191 -0.80 -22.77 1.78
CA PRO A 191 -1.40 -23.32 2.98
C PRO A 191 -2.37 -24.42 2.57
N VAL A 192 -2.51 -25.44 3.41
CA VAL A 192 -3.60 -26.40 3.25
C VAL A 192 -4.83 -25.84 3.96
N GLY A 193 -5.79 -25.30 3.19
CA GLY A 193 -7.02 -24.71 3.74
C GLY A 193 -6.92 -23.21 4.00
N THR A 194 -7.51 -22.72 5.10
CA THR A 194 -7.38 -21.32 5.51
C THR A 194 -5.96 -21.08 6.01
N GLY A 195 -5.30 -20.03 5.52
CA GLY A 195 -3.94 -19.67 5.94
C GLY A 195 -3.78 -19.49 7.46
N PRO A 196 -2.54 -19.35 7.95
CA PRO A 196 -2.27 -19.21 9.37
C PRO A 196 -3.05 -18.06 10.02
N VAL A 197 -3.67 -18.34 11.16
CA VAL A 197 -4.36 -17.34 12.00
C VAL A 197 -3.77 -17.41 13.40
N VAL A 198 -3.34 -16.27 13.92
CA VAL A 198 -2.84 -16.14 15.29
C VAL A 198 -3.80 -15.27 16.09
N ILE A 199 -4.29 -15.83 17.18
CA ILE A 199 -5.11 -15.15 18.18
C ILE A 199 -4.44 -15.39 19.53
N SER A 200 -3.90 -14.35 20.16
CA SER A 200 -3.22 -14.47 21.45
C SER A 200 -3.61 -13.33 22.41
N ASN A 201 -3.25 -13.46 23.69
CA ASN A 201 -3.51 -12.47 24.74
C ASN A 201 -2.24 -11.76 25.22
N GLY A 202 -1.30 -11.46 24.31
CA GLY A 202 -0.06 -10.75 24.62
C GLY A 202 1.22 -11.56 24.42
N ALA A 203 1.17 -12.63 23.61
CA ALA A 203 2.32 -13.49 23.36
C ALA A 203 2.98 -13.20 22.00
N SER A 204 4.25 -13.57 21.91
CA SER A 204 4.95 -13.64 20.64
C SER A 204 4.76 -15.02 20.00
N VAL A 205 4.32 -15.05 18.74
CA VAL A 205 4.16 -16.28 17.96
C VAL A 205 5.04 -16.21 16.72
N THR A 206 5.91 -17.19 16.54
CA THR A 206 6.74 -17.31 15.35
C THR A 206 6.43 -18.61 14.65
N ILE A 207 6.09 -18.53 13.37
CA ILE A 207 5.85 -19.67 12.50
C ILE A 207 6.85 -19.61 11.37
N THR A 208 7.63 -20.68 11.20
CA THR A 208 8.56 -20.82 10.07
C THR A 208 8.19 -22.08 9.31
N GLN A 209 7.86 -21.92 8.03
CA GLN A 209 7.66 -23.01 7.09
C GLN A 209 8.81 -23.02 6.09
N THR A 210 9.53 -24.14 6.05
CA THR A 210 10.66 -24.32 5.13
C THR A 210 10.42 -25.56 4.28
N GLN A 211 10.54 -25.43 2.97
CA GLN A 211 10.68 -26.56 2.06
C GLN A 211 12.11 -26.57 1.52
N MET A 212 12.86 -27.60 1.91
CA MET A 212 14.20 -27.85 1.37
C MET A 212 14.05 -28.42 -0.04
N GLN A 213 14.86 -27.92 -0.97
CA GLN A 213 14.99 -28.45 -2.32
C GLN A 213 15.67 -29.83 -2.32
#